data_AF-E2ZJS8-F1
#
_entry.id   AF-E2ZJS8-F1
#
_cell.length_a   1.000
_cell.length_b   1.000
_cell.length_c   1.000
_cell.angle_alpha   90.00
_cell.angle_beta   90.00
_cell.angle_gamma   90.00
#
_symmetry.space_group_name_H-M   'P 1'
#
loop_
_entity.id
_entity.type
_entity.pdbx_description
1 polymer ?
#
loop_
_entity_poly.entity_id
_entity_poly.type
_entity_poly.pdbx_seq_one_letter_code
_entity_poly.pdbx_strand_id
1 'polypeptide(L)'
;MKDVSRREFLKTLCLGITVAALQNLPMTTAFADSAISKTKIISKSDRENLVATVARTVQVSYKIDKNTIIEVTRFTDIDGQNVTLNRSVKEDGTGELVYTKAQKTKKSKLTNQSYDVFLKLATSKSMPQTRGATVGSDVTGSQYKHIFVSNLSYTIDNTAIAQIEIGGVETAASLLITGLHLPGSTAVTVGSFLVSVVLATSPSKVVINQSLYEVHFAYDNSYYTHCYHDILYSYDSGGHLMDTTKSYHQAVGG
;
A
#
# COMPACT_ATOMS: atom_id res chain seq x y z
N MET A 1 -3.65 -34.52 -25.67
CA MET A 1 -2.27 -34.51 -25.13
C MET A 1 -1.64 -35.84 -25.46
N LYS A 2 -0.48 -35.88 -26.11
CA LYS A 2 0.24 -37.13 -26.42
C LYS A 2 1.08 -37.52 -25.20
N ASP A 3 0.97 -38.76 -24.76
CA ASP A 3 1.80 -39.33 -23.69
C ASP A 3 3.26 -39.37 -24.12
N VAL A 4 4.09 -38.56 -23.47
CA VAL A 4 5.54 -38.63 -23.61
C VAL A 4 6.04 -39.72 -22.68
N SER A 5 6.63 -40.79 -23.24
CA SER A 5 7.13 -41.89 -22.42
C SER A 5 8.24 -41.43 -21.47
N ARG A 6 8.27 -41.97 -20.26
CA ARG A 6 9.25 -41.71 -19.19
C ARG A 6 10.72 -41.73 -19.67
N ARG A 7 11.01 -42.46 -20.74
CA ARG A 7 12.35 -42.59 -21.33
C ARG A 7 12.76 -41.37 -22.16
N GLU A 8 11.80 -40.64 -22.74
CA GLU A 8 12.06 -39.37 -23.44
C GLU A 8 12.26 -38.22 -22.45
N PHE A 9 11.45 -38.15 -21.40
CA PHE A 9 11.59 -37.12 -20.36
C PHE A 9 12.98 -37.13 -19.69
N LEU A 10 13.52 -38.33 -19.45
CA LEU A 10 14.83 -38.51 -18.84
C LEU A 10 16.01 -38.22 -19.78
N LYS A 11 15.79 -38.17 -21.10
CA LYS A 11 16.83 -37.75 -22.06
C LYS A 11 16.95 -36.22 -22.12
N THR A 12 15.89 -35.48 -21.81
CA THR A 12 15.88 -34.01 -21.86
C THR A 12 16.54 -33.36 -20.65
N LEU A 13 16.59 -34.06 -19.50
CA LEU A 13 17.37 -33.63 -18.34
C LEU A 13 18.84 -34.08 -18.48
N CYS A 14 19.59 -33.46 -19.39
CA CYS A 14 21.05 -33.56 -19.45
C CYS A 14 21.71 -32.78 -18.28
N LEU A 15 21.54 -33.26 -17.05
CA LEU A 15 22.33 -32.83 -15.89
C LEU A 15 22.73 -34.06 -15.07
N GLY A 16 23.84 -34.67 -15.48
CA GLY A 16 24.93 -35.15 -14.60
C GLY A 16 24.67 -36.07 -13.41
N ILE A 17 23.48 -36.63 -13.20
CA ILE A 17 23.22 -37.52 -12.06
C ILE A 17 23.23 -38.97 -12.55
N THR A 18 24.20 -39.76 -12.09
CA THR A 18 24.31 -41.18 -12.40
C THR A 18 23.08 -41.95 -11.90
N VAL A 19 22.55 -42.84 -12.74
CA VAL A 19 21.33 -43.65 -12.49
C VAL A 19 21.39 -44.43 -11.16
N ALA A 20 22.59 -44.76 -10.68
CA ALA A 20 22.81 -45.44 -9.40
C ALA A 20 22.42 -44.59 -8.17
N ALA A 21 22.46 -43.25 -8.27
CA ALA A 21 22.09 -42.37 -7.15
C ALA A 21 20.56 -42.24 -6.96
N LEU A 22 19.74 -42.59 -7.96
CA LEU A 22 18.28 -42.53 -7.87
C LEU A 22 17.63 -43.81 -7.31
N GLN A 23 18.33 -44.94 -7.28
CA GLN A 23 17.75 -46.22 -6.84
C GLN A 23 17.66 -46.39 -5.31
N ASN A 24 18.38 -45.56 -4.55
CA ASN A 24 18.44 -45.64 -3.09
C ASN A 24 17.64 -44.56 -2.36
N LEU A 25 16.84 -43.75 -3.07
CA LEU A 25 15.96 -42.77 -2.43
C LEU A 25 14.62 -43.43 -2.08
N PRO A 26 14.15 -43.34 -0.81
CA PRO A 26 12.83 -43.84 -0.43
C PRO A 26 11.75 -43.14 -1.26
N MET A 27 11.07 -43.95 -2.08
CA MET A 27 10.09 -43.53 -3.06
C MET A 27 8.73 -43.28 -2.38
N THR A 28 8.61 -42.23 -1.56
CA THR A 28 7.28 -41.79 -1.08
C THR A 28 7.10 -40.30 -0.77
N THR A 29 8.10 -39.41 -0.93
CA THR A 29 7.88 -37.98 -0.61
C THR A 29 8.50 -36.95 -1.56
N ALA A 30 9.15 -37.35 -2.66
CA ALA A 30 9.88 -36.41 -3.53
C ALA A 30 9.03 -35.66 -4.59
N PHE A 31 7.69 -35.75 -4.54
CA PHE A 31 6.79 -35.02 -5.49
C PHE A 31 5.83 -34.04 -4.81
N ALA A 32 6.04 -33.71 -3.53
CA ALA A 32 5.20 -32.76 -2.80
C ALA A 32 5.89 -31.43 -2.42
N ASP A 33 7.11 -31.18 -2.91
CA ASP A 33 7.88 -29.96 -2.63
C ASP A 33 8.15 -29.12 -3.88
N SER A 34 7.28 -29.24 -4.89
CA SER A 34 7.18 -28.23 -5.95
C SER A 34 6.46 -27.01 -5.36
N ALA A 35 7.21 -26.15 -4.67
CA ALA A 35 6.94 -24.73 -4.43
C ALA A 35 5.46 -24.32 -4.62
N ILE A 36 4.57 -24.87 -3.79
CA ILE A 36 3.30 -24.22 -3.53
C ILE A 36 3.73 -22.97 -2.80
N SER A 37 3.73 -21.85 -3.53
CA SER A 37 3.91 -20.53 -2.95
C SER A 37 3.09 -20.50 -1.66
N LYS A 38 3.75 -20.33 -0.52
CA LYS A 38 3.10 -20.19 0.79
C LYS A 38 2.29 -18.89 0.88
N THR A 39 1.81 -18.35 -0.24
CA THR A 39 0.84 -17.28 -0.25
C THR A 39 -0.49 -17.87 0.19
N LYS A 40 -0.83 -17.66 1.45
CA LYS A 40 -2.17 -17.84 1.96
C LYS A 40 -3.09 -16.92 1.13
N ILE A 41 -3.74 -17.45 0.11
CA ILE A 41 -4.75 -16.71 -0.67
C ILE A 41 -5.87 -16.35 0.30
N ILE A 42 -5.93 -15.08 0.70
CA ILE A 42 -6.96 -14.58 1.61
C ILE A 42 -8.24 -14.23 0.81
N SER A 43 -9.41 -14.52 1.38
CA SER A 43 -10.68 -14.21 0.73
C SER A 43 -10.93 -12.70 0.63
N LYS A 44 -11.86 -12.26 -0.21
CA LYS A 44 -12.24 -10.83 -0.29
C LYS A 44 -12.67 -10.26 1.07
N SER A 45 -13.44 -11.02 1.85
CA SER A 45 -13.83 -10.63 3.21
C SER A 45 -12.64 -10.52 4.16
N ASP A 46 -11.64 -11.40 4.01
CA ASP A 46 -10.41 -11.30 4.81
C ASP A 46 -9.59 -10.06 4.43
N ARG A 47 -9.57 -9.69 3.14
CA ARG A 47 -8.93 -8.45 2.67
C ARG A 47 -9.59 -7.21 3.30
N GLU A 48 -10.92 -7.13 3.24
CA GLU A 48 -11.68 -6.01 3.82
C GLU A 48 -11.51 -5.95 5.35
N ASN A 49 -11.48 -7.10 6.02
CA ASN A 49 -11.23 -7.18 7.47
C ASN A 49 -9.81 -6.74 7.84
N LEU A 50 -8.79 -7.09 7.05
CA LEU A 50 -7.41 -6.63 7.26
C LEU A 50 -7.34 -5.11 7.19
N VAL A 51 -7.88 -4.54 6.12
CA VAL A 51 -7.90 -3.07 5.93
C VAL A 51 -8.64 -2.38 7.07
N ALA A 52 -9.82 -2.89 7.45
CA ALA A 52 -10.60 -2.33 8.54
C ALA A 52 -9.89 -2.41 9.89
N THR A 53 -9.16 -3.50 10.15
CA THR A 53 -8.43 -3.70 11.40
C THR A 53 -7.29 -2.69 11.54
N VAL A 54 -6.49 -2.52 10.49
CA VAL A 54 -5.41 -1.52 10.50
C VAL A 54 -5.98 -0.11 10.58
N ALA A 55 -6.97 0.23 9.76
CA ALA A 55 -7.59 1.55 9.69
C ALA A 55 -8.17 2.02 11.04
N ARG A 56 -8.70 1.10 11.87
CA ARG A 56 -9.22 1.42 13.22
C ARG A 56 -8.15 1.89 14.20
N THR A 57 -6.89 1.56 13.96
CA THR A 57 -5.76 1.94 14.82
C THR A 57 -5.05 3.22 14.36
N VAL A 58 -5.40 3.72 13.18
CA VAL A 58 -4.75 4.89 12.58
C VAL A 58 -5.08 6.15 13.38
N GLN A 59 -4.02 6.86 13.76
CA GLN A 59 -4.07 8.19 14.37
C GLN A 59 -3.11 9.09 13.62
N VAL A 60 -3.55 10.30 13.26
CA VAL A 60 -2.71 11.28 12.56
C VAL A 60 -2.77 12.59 13.32
N SER A 61 -1.61 13.21 13.53
CA SER A 61 -1.52 14.54 14.13
C SER A 61 -0.62 15.43 13.29
N TYR A 62 -0.99 16.70 13.16
CA TYR A 62 -0.20 17.70 12.45
C TYR A 62 0.33 18.74 13.42
N LYS A 63 1.54 19.22 13.17
CA LYS A 63 2.14 20.37 13.86
C LYS A 63 2.84 21.25 12.83
N ILE A 64 2.65 22.55 12.96
CA ILE A 64 3.44 23.53 12.22
C ILE A 64 4.62 23.93 13.11
N ASP A 65 5.85 23.69 12.63
CA ASP A 65 7.08 24.14 13.26
C ASP A 65 7.80 25.12 12.32
N LYS A 66 7.64 26.42 12.60
CA LYS A 66 8.04 27.51 11.69
C LYS A 66 7.41 27.32 10.31
N ASN A 67 8.22 27.08 9.28
CA ASN A 67 7.82 26.88 7.89
C ASN A 67 7.86 25.40 7.48
N THR A 68 7.88 24.48 8.45
CA THR A 68 7.86 23.02 8.21
C THR A 68 6.62 22.42 8.85
N ILE A 69 5.87 21.65 8.07
CA ILE A 69 4.73 20.88 8.56
C ILE A 69 5.24 19.51 8.97
N ILE A 70 4.90 19.10 10.18
CA ILE A 70 5.21 17.80 10.75
C ILE A 70 3.91 17.00 10.84
N GLU A 71 3.80 15.93 10.07
CA GLU A 71 2.73 14.94 10.15
C GLU A 71 3.26 13.73 10.91
N VAL A 72 2.54 13.30 11.95
CA VAL A 72 2.84 12.07 12.68
C VAL A 72 1.67 11.12 12.56
N THR A 73 1.88 10.00 11.88
CA THR A 73 0.91 8.92 11.72
C THR A 73 1.31 7.73 12.57
N ARG A 74 0.38 7.20 13.37
CA ARG A 74 0.56 6.01 14.21
C ARG A 74 -0.50 4.98 13.87
N PHE A 75 -0.13 3.72 13.85
CA PHE A 75 -1.05 2.60 13.64
C PHE A 75 -0.42 1.30 14.12
N THR A 76 -1.23 0.24 14.21
CA THR A 76 -0.77 -1.13 14.45
C THR A 76 -0.77 -1.88 13.12
N ASP A 77 0.39 -2.41 12.73
CA ASP A 77 0.56 -3.16 11.49
C ASP A 77 -0.04 -4.59 11.61
N ILE A 78 -0.08 -5.33 10.51
CA ILE A 78 -0.69 -6.67 10.43
C ILE A 78 0.01 -7.72 11.30
N ASP A 79 1.24 -7.44 11.73
CA ASP A 79 2.02 -8.27 12.63
C ASP A 79 1.83 -7.88 14.11
N GLY A 80 0.91 -6.96 14.41
CA GLY A 80 0.61 -6.47 15.75
C GLY A 80 1.61 -5.44 16.28
N GLN A 81 2.61 -5.05 15.50
CA GLN A 81 3.61 -4.07 15.93
C GLN A 81 3.12 -2.64 15.74
N ASN A 82 3.42 -1.78 16.70
CA ASN A 82 3.15 -0.36 16.58
C ASN A 82 4.14 0.30 15.61
N VAL A 83 3.60 1.11 14.71
CA VAL A 83 4.33 1.88 13.71
C VAL A 83 4.13 3.36 13.97
N THR A 84 5.19 4.13 13.80
CA THR A 84 5.13 5.59 13.74
C THR A 84 5.79 6.08 12.46
N LEU A 85 5.06 6.81 11.64
CA LEU A 85 5.55 7.54 10.47
C LEU A 85 5.61 9.02 10.86
N ASN A 86 6.81 9.60 10.88
CA ASN A 86 7.03 11.01 11.14
C ASN A 86 7.54 11.66 9.86
N ARG A 87 6.71 12.52 9.27
CA ARG A 87 6.94 13.16 7.99
C ARG A 87 7.12 14.65 8.19
N SER A 88 8.18 15.20 7.61
CA SER A 88 8.38 16.64 7.48
C SER A 88 8.12 17.09 6.04
N VAL A 89 7.48 18.24 5.88
CA VAL A 89 7.24 18.88 4.59
C VAL A 89 7.59 20.36 4.70
N LYS A 90 8.56 20.82 3.93
CA LYS A 90 9.01 22.21 3.86
C LYS A 90 8.32 22.93 2.71
N GLU A 91 8.35 24.27 2.74
CA GLU A 91 7.77 25.13 1.70
C GLU A 91 8.31 24.84 0.29
N ASP A 92 9.57 24.43 0.17
CA ASP A 92 10.20 24.04 -1.11
C ASP A 92 9.78 22.64 -1.61
N GLY A 93 8.86 21.98 -0.89
CA GLY A 93 8.38 20.63 -1.20
C GLY A 93 9.36 19.51 -0.83
N THR A 94 10.48 19.83 -0.18
CA THR A 94 11.41 18.82 0.35
C THR A 94 11.06 18.39 1.76
N GLY A 95 11.61 17.26 2.19
CA GLY A 95 11.37 16.75 3.53
C GLY A 95 12.06 15.44 3.83
N GLU A 96 11.65 14.84 4.94
CA GLU A 96 12.11 13.52 5.39
C GLU A 96 10.92 12.75 5.95
N LEU A 97 10.82 11.48 5.56
CA LEU A 97 9.99 10.48 6.22
C LEU A 97 10.88 9.63 7.12
N VAL A 98 10.58 9.63 8.42
CA VAL A 98 11.19 8.75 9.41
C VAL A 98 10.13 7.77 9.88
N TYR A 99 10.31 6.49 9.61
CA TYR A 99 9.41 5.46 10.11
C TYR A 99 10.10 4.60 11.15
N THR A 100 9.34 4.23 12.16
CA THR A 100 9.79 3.39 13.27
C THR A 100 8.82 2.24 13.48
N LYS A 101 9.33 1.01 13.43
CA LYS A 101 8.61 -0.24 13.70
C LYS A 101 9.57 -1.18 14.43
N ALA A 102 9.11 -1.90 15.45
CA ALA A 102 9.96 -2.82 16.22
C ALA A 102 11.24 -2.17 16.82
N GLN A 103 11.17 -0.89 17.22
CA GLN A 103 12.34 -0.08 17.62
C GLN A 103 13.41 0.12 16.53
N LYS A 104 13.16 -0.33 15.30
CA LYS A 104 14.00 -0.07 14.13
C LYS A 104 13.50 1.19 13.44
N THR A 105 14.42 2.08 13.13
CA THR A 105 14.12 3.32 12.41
C THR A 105 14.78 3.30 11.05
N LYS A 106 14.05 3.76 10.05
CA LYS A 106 14.56 4.00 8.69
C LYS A 106 14.10 5.38 8.23
N LYS A 107 14.83 5.92 7.27
CA LYS A 107 14.65 7.29 6.77
C LYS A 107 14.61 7.30 5.25
N SER A 108 13.73 8.12 4.71
CA SER A 108 13.61 8.39 3.28
C SER A 108 13.58 9.89 3.04
N LYS A 109 14.38 10.37 2.08
CA LYS A 109 14.29 11.76 1.62
C LYS A 109 13.01 11.93 0.79
N LEU A 110 12.35 13.06 0.98
CA LEU A 110 11.15 13.44 0.23
C LEU A 110 11.44 14.66 -0.64
N THR A 111 10.86 14.66 -1.84
CA THR A 111 10.90 15.78 -2.80
C THR A 111 9.51 15.95 -3.41
N ASN A 112 9.20 17.12 -3.96
CA ASN A 112 7.94 17.40 -4.68
C ASN A 112 6.67 17.20 -3.83
N GLN A 113 6.79 17.28 -2.51
CA GLN A 113 5.63 17.21 -1.61
C GLN A 113 4.85 18.54 -1.68
N SER A 114 3.52 18.47 -1.72
CA SER A 114 2.69 19.69 -1.79
C SER A 114 2.53 20.35 -0.43
N TYR A 115 3.36 21.36 -0.12
CA TYR A 115 3.27 22.09 1.15
C TYR A 115 1.86 22.62 1.43
N ASP A 116 1.18 23.19 0.43
CA ASP A 116 -0.16 23.77 0.57
C ASP A 116 -1.23 22.75 0.99
N VAL A 117 -1.15 21.53 0.46
CA VAL A 117 -2.05 20.44 0.86
C VAL A 117 -1.87 20.12 2.34
N PHE A 118 -0.62 19.97 2.79
CA PHE A 118 -0.31 19.70 4.20
C PHE A 118 -0.63 20.89 5.10
N LEU A 119 -0.51 22.13 4.61
CA LEU A 119 -0.86 23.33 5.36
C LEU A 119 -2.36 23.39 5.61
N LYS A 120 -3.17 23.09 4.57
CA LYS A 120 -4.63 22.99 4.68
C LYS A 120 -5.04 21.89 5.68
N LEU A 121 -4.38 20.73 5.64
CA LEU A 121 -4.63 19.65 6.60
C LEU A 121 -4.24 20.04 8.03
N ALA A 122 -3.13 20.75 8.21
CA ALA A 122 -2.65 21.18 9.53
C ALA A 122 -3.45 22.36 10.14
N THR A 123 -4.19 23.11 9.32
CA THR A 123 -4.94 24.31 9.74
C THR A 123 -6.45 24.14 9.70
N SER A 124 -6.94 23.04 9.13
CA SER A 124 -8.37 22.73 9.05
C SER A 124 -8.97 22.65 10.45
N LYS A 125 -10.07 23.37 10.69
CA LYS A 125 -10.85 23.26 11.94
C LYS A 125 -12.04 22.30 11.81
N SER A 126 -12.24 21.78 10.59
CA SER A 126 -13.47 21.10 10.17
C SER A 126 -13.42 19.58 10.42
N MET A 127 -12.25 19.04 10.75
CA MET A 127 -12.02 17.61 10.97
C MET A 127 -11.55 17.39 12.41
N PRO A 128 -11.95 16.30 13.11
CA PRO A 128 -11.32 15.92 14.36
C PRO A 128 -9.93 15.29 14.11
N GLN A 129 -8.90 15.74 14.83
CA GLN A 129 -7.52 15.19 14.86
C GLN A 129 -7.43 13.67 15.17
N THR A 130 -8.52 13.04 15.62
CA THR A 130 -8.53 11.62 16.01
C THR A 130 -9.78 10.91 15.48
N ARG A 131 -9.78 10.56 14.19
CA ARG A 131 -10.76 9.63 13.61
C ARG A 131 -10.07 8.74 12.58
N GLY A 132 -10.53 7.50 12.44
CA GLY A 132 -10.17 6.67 11.27
C GLY A 132 -10.63 7.34 9.97
N ALA A 133 -9.93 7.07 8.86
CA ALA A 133 -10.28 7.61 7.55
C ALA A 133 -11.76 7.33 7.23
N THR A 134 -12.52 8.38 6.91
CA THR A 134 -13.87 8.26 6.36
C THR A 134 -13.77 7.61 4.98
N VAL A 135 -14.61 6.60 4.75
CA VAL A 135 -14.61 5.76 3.54
C VAL A 135 -15.96 5.88 2.84
N GLY A 136 -15.94 6.04 1.52
CA GLY A 136 -17.14 5.95 0.69
C GLY A 136 -18.09 7.15 0.79
N SER A 137 -19.37 6.88 1.04
CA SER A 137 -20.50 7.80 0.84
C SER A 137 -20.55 9.02 1.76
N ASP A 138 -19.64 9.11 2.74
CA ASP A 138 -19.61 10.17 3.74
C ASP A 138 -19.38 11.58 3.15
N VAL A 139 -18.81 11.67 1.93
CA VAL A 139 -18.55 12.95 1.22
C VAL A 139 -19.03 13.02 -0.24
N THR A 140 -19.85 12.06 -0.67
CA THR A 140 -20.31 12.01 -2.07
C THR A 140 -21.72 12.55 -2.26
N GLY A 141 -22.33 13.11 -1.20
CA GLY A 141 -23.66 13.72 -1.27
C GLY A 141 -23.63 15.14 -1.86
N SER A 142 -24.81 15.66 -2.23
CA SER A 142 -24.97 16.99 -2.86
C SER A 142 -24.50 18.16 -2.00
N GLN A 143 -24.27 17.93 -0.71
CA GLN A 143 -23.69 18.90 0.21
C GLN A 143 -22.18 19.12 0.01
N TYR A 144 -21.51 18.33 -0.83
CA TYR A 144 -20.08 18.48 -1.10
C TYR A 144 -19.78 18.73 -2.59
N LYS A 145 -18.76 19.55 -2.83
CA LYS A 145 -18.17 19.82 -4.15
C LYS A 145 -16.77 19.24 -4.18
N HIS A 146 -16.47 18.48 -5.23
CA HIS A 146 -15.14 17.90 -5.46
C HIS A 146 -14.44 18.70 -6.55
N ILE A 147 -13.33 19.34 -6.19
CA ILE A 147 -12.52 20.17 -7.08
C ILE A 147 -11.26 19.38 -7.39
N PHE A 148 -11.04 19.07 -8.67
CA PHE A 148 -9.87 18.33 -9.10
C PHE A 148 -8.57 19.10 -8.82
N VAL A 149 -7.57 18.42 -8.27
CA VAL A 149 -6.26 18.99 -7.96
C VAL A 149 -5.19 18.38 -8.86
N SER A 150 -5.05 17.06 -8.87
CA SER A 150 -3.98 16.39 -9.61
C SER A 150 -4.23 14.91 -9.87
N ASN A 151 -3.45 14.35 -10.80
CA ASN A 151 -3.33 12.92 -11.03
C ASN A 151 -1.87 12.51 -10.92
N LEU A 152 -1.61 11.43 -10.19
CA LEU A 152 -0.31 10.80 -10.07
C LEU A 152 -0.42 9.31 -10.41
N SER A 153 0.68 8.74 -10.88
CA SER A 153 0.80 7.30 -11.10
C SER A 153 2.11 6.81 -10.51
N TYR A 154 2.07 5.67 -9.83
CA TYR A 154 3.25 5.05 -9.24
C TYR A 154 3.24 3.55 -9.49
N THR A 155 4.40 3.03 -9.90
CA THR A 155 4.58 1.60 -10.17
C THR A 155 5.33 0.96 -9.01
N ILE A 156 4.72 -0.05 -8.40
CA ILE A 156 5.35 -0.96 -7.46
C ILE A 156 5.87 -2.14 -8.27
N ASP A 157 7.20 -2.24 -8.35
CA ASP A 157 7.86 -3.36 -9.01
C ASP A 157 7.96 -4.60 -8.11
N ASN A 158 8.44 -5.70 -8.69
CA ASN A 158 8.57 -6.97 -7.99
C ASN A 158 9.50 -6.89 -6.77
N THR A 159 10.52 -6.02 -6.80
CA THR A 159 11.43 -5.84 -5.67
C THR A 159 10.72 -5.15 -4.51
N ALA A 160 9.95 -4.09 -4.80
CA ALA A 160 9.13 -3.41 -3.81
C ALA A 160 8.02 -4.33 -3.26
N ILE A 161 7.40 -5.18 -4.10
CA ILE A 161 6.43 -6.18 -3.67
C ILE A 161 7.05 -7.14 -2.64
N ALA A 162 8.25 -7.68 -2.91
CA ALA A 162 8.95 -8.54 -1.96
C ALA A 162 9.26 -7.82 -0.63
N GLN A 163 9.54 -6.51 -0.66
CA GLN A 163 9.70 -5.74 0.58
C GLN A 163 8.39 -5.55 1.33
N ILE A 164 7.27 -5.38 0.63
CA ILE A 164 5.93 -5.27 1.22
C ILE A 164 5.51 -6.58 1.90
N GLU A 165 5.81 -7.74 1.29
CA GLU A 165 5.54 -9.06 1.90
C GLU A 165 6.23 -9.22 3.26
N ILE A 166 7.44 -8.66 3.40
CA ILE A 166 8.23 -8.73 4.63
C ILE A 166 7.81 -7.63 5.63
N GLY A 167 7.66 -6.40 5.13
CA GLY A 167 7.51 -5.21 5.95
C GLY A 167 6.07 -4.89 6.35
N GLY A 168 5.09 -5.41 5.62
CA GLY A 168 3.67 -5.18 5.86
C GLY A 168 3.20 -3.80 5.42
N VAL A 169 2.20 -3.27 6.14
CA VAL A 169 1.53 -2.00 5.80
C VAL A 169 2.46 -0.82 5.98
N GLU A 170 3.39 -0.85 6.93
CA GLU A 170 4.44 0.17 7.06
C GLU A 170 5.17 0.38 5.75
N THR A 171 5.75 -0.69 5.19
CA THR A 171 6.58 -0.58 3.99
C THR A 171 5.75 -0.14 2.79
N ALA A 172 4.53 -0.64 2.66
CA ALA A 172 3.60 -0.17 1.64
C ALA A 172 3.29 1.33 1.79
N ALA A 173 2.90 1.78 2.99
CA ALA A 173 2.59 3.18 3.26
C ALA A 173 3.79 4.11 3.00
N SER A 174 4.99 3.71 3.44
CA SER A 174 6.24 4.47 3.23
C SER A 174 6.57 4.64 1.74
N LEU A 175 6.34 3.60 0.93
CA LEU A 175 6.50 3.68 -0.52
C LEU A 175 5.46 4.62 -1.16
N LEU A 176 4.20 4.56 -0.71
CA LEU A 176 3.13 5.41 -1.23
C LEU A 176 3.29 6.88 -0.84
N ILE A 177 3.77 7.17 0.37
CA ILE A 177 4.14 8.54 0.78
C ILE A 177 5.24 9.08 -0.14
N THR A 178 6.23 8.24 -0.45
CA THR A 178 7.37 8.67 -1.28
C THR A 178 6.98 8.83 -2.75
N GLY A 179 6.20 7.90 -3.31
CA GLY A 179 5.89 7.84 -4.74
C GLY A 179 4.63 8.60 -5.17
N LEU A 180 3.63 8.74 -4.29
CA LEU A 180 2.34 9.39 -4.57
C LEU A 180 2.06 10.58 -3.65
N HIS A 181 2.97 10.89 -2.72
CA HIS A 181 2.87 12.04 -1.81
C HIS A 181 1.66 12.00 -0.86
N LEU A 182 1.03 10.82 -0.71
CA LEU A 182 -0.17 10.65 0.11
C LEU A 182 0.04 11.11 1.56
N PRO A 183 -0.95 11.77 2.18
CA PRO A 183 -1.00 11.95 3.62
C PRO A 183 -0.98 10.59 4.33
N GLY A 184 -0.44 10.53 5.53
CA GLY A 184 -0.13 9.27 6.22
C GLY A 184 -1.35 8.38 6.46
N SER A 185 -2.51 8.94 6.81
CA SER A 185 -3.75 8.16 6.95
C SER A 185 -4.18 7.48 5.64
N THR A 186 -4.14 8.24 4.54
CA THR A 186 -4.45 7.73 3.20
C THR A 186 -3.41 6.68 2.79
N ALA A 187 -2.14 6.94 3.01
CA ALA A 187 -1.05 6.01 2.69
C ALA A 187 -1.18 4.68 3.44
N VAL A 188 -1.54 4.71 4.73
CA VAL A 188 -1.78 3.49 5.52
C VAL A 188 -2.98 2.71 5.00
N THR A 189 -4.06 3.41 4.62
CA THR A 189 -5.27 2.75 4.12
C THR A 189 -5.05 2.11 2.75
N VAL A 190 -4.51 2.87 1.80
CA VAL A 190 -4.16 2.36 0.46
C VAL A 190 -3.06 1.29 0.56
N GLY A 191 -2.10 1.48 1.47
CA GLY A 191 -1.05 0.49 1.76
C GLY A 191 -1.62 -0.82 2.30
N SER A 192 -2.67 -0.76 3.13
CA SER A 192 -3.38 -1.94 3.61
C SER A 192 -4.08 -2.69 2.48
N PHE A 193 -4.70 -1.97 1.53
CA PHE A 193 -5.25 -2.58 0.32
C PHE A 193 -4.16 -3.21 -0.53
N LEU A 194 -3.03 -2.54 -0.74
CA LEU A 194 -1.90 -3.06 -1.49
C LEU A 194 -1.36 -4.35 -0.87
N VAL A 195 -1.13 -4.39 0.45
CA VAL A 195 -0.76 -5.60 1.18
C VAL A 195 -1.79 -6.72 0.96
N SER A 196 -3.08 -6.39 1.04
CA SER A 196 -4.15 -7.38 0.81
C SER A 196 -4.10 -8.00 -0.59
N VAL A 197 -3.77 -7.19 -1.62
CA VAL A 197 -3.61 -7.64 -3.01
C VAL A 197 -2.38 -8.53 -3.13
N VAL A 198 -1.25 -8.09 -2.57
CA VAL A 198 0.01 -8.84 -2.60
C VAL A 198 -0.17 -10.23 -1.99
N LEU A 199 -0.80 -10.31 -0.81
CA LEU A 199 -1.06 -11.58 -0.13
C LEU A 199 -2.11 -12.45 -0.84
N ALA A 200 -3.07 -11.86 -1.56
CA ALA A 200 -4.10 -12.62 -2.24
C ALA A 200 -3.69 -13.14 -3.63
N THR A 201 -2.87 -12.37 -4.35
CA THR A 201 -2.65 -12.59 -5.79
C THR A 201 -1.18 -12.78 -6.17
N SER A 202 -0.22 -12.47 -5.29
CA SER A 202 1.22 -12.50 -5.59
C SER A 202 1.58 -11.87 -6.94
N PRO A 203 1.21 -10.59 -7.19
CA PRO A 203 1.47 -9.95 -8.46
C PRO A 203 2.99 -9.72 -8.64
N SER A 204 3.43 -9.60 -9.88
CA SER A 204 4.82 -9.21 -10.19
C SER A 204 4.98 -7.70 -10.38
N LYS A 205 3.86 -6.98 -10.54
CA LYS A 205 3.82 -5.52 -10.69
C LYS A 205 2.46 -4.99 -10.26
N VAL A 206 2.43 -3.85 -9.58
CA VAL A 206 1.20 -3.09 -9.33
C VAL A 206 1.37 -1.67 -9.84
N VAL A 207 0.43 -1.17 -10.63
CA VAL A 207 0.38 0.24 -11.06
C VAL A 207 -0.77 0.91 -10.32
N ILE A 208 -0.47 1.99 -9.62
CA ILE A 208 -1.42 2.73 -8.80
C ILE A 208 -1.65 4.08 -9.46
N ASN A 209 -2.88 4.34 -9.87
CA ASN A 209 -3.31 5.63 -10.38
C ASN A 209 -4.12 6.34 -9.30
N GLN A 210 -3.67 7.52 -8.89
CA GLN A 210 -4.28 8.33 -7.85
C GLN A 210 -4.84 9.62 -8.45
N SER A 211 -6.10 9.93 -8.15
CA SER A 211 -6.69 11.24 -8.38
C SER A 211 -6.93 11.96 -7.06
N LEU A 212 -6.45 13.20 -6.95
CA LEU A 212 -6.59 14.06 -5.77
C LEU A 212 -7.65 15.13 -6.04
N TYR A 213 -8.57 15.28 -5.07
CA TYR A 213 -9.60 16.31 -5.07
C TYR A 213 -9.56 17.08 -3.75
N GLU A 214 -9.83 18.39 -3.83
CA GLU A 214 -10.30 19.17 -2.69
C GLU A 214 -11.80 18.97 -2.54
N VAL A 215 -12.25 18.75 -1.31
CA VAL A 215 -13.66 18.63 -0.96
C VAL A 215 -14.08 19.90 -0.22
N HIS A 216 -15.11 20.55 -0.74
CA HIS A 216 -15.68 21.77 -0.18
C HIS A 216 -17.14 21.55 0.19
N PHE A 217 -17.64 22.28 1.19
CA PHE A 217 -19.07 22.34 1.43
C PHE A 217 -19.77 23.10 0.29
N ALA A 218 -20.86 22.55 -0.23
CA ALA A 218 -21.57 23.13 -1.36
C ALA A 218 -22.23 24.48 -1.04
N TYR A 219 -22.65 24.67 0.22
CA TYR A 219 -23.46 25.82 0.65
C TYR A 219 -22.63 27.10 0.83
N ASP A 220 -21.40 27.04 1.35
CA ASP A 220 -20.53 28.21 1.58
C ASP A 220 -19.14 28.10 0.92
N ASN A 221 -18.87 27.00 0.21
CA ASN A 221 -17.60 26.73 -0.45
C ASN A 221 -16.39 26.63 0.50
N SER A 222 -16.61 26.46 1.81
CA SER A 222 -15.53 26.28 2.78
C SER A 222 -14.85 24.91 2.60
N TYR A 223 -13.53 24.88 2.81
CA TYR A 223 -12.72 23.67 2.70
C TYR A 223 -13.13 22.66 3.79
N TYR A 224 -13.34 21.41 3.36
CA TYR A 224 -13.67 20.29 4.24
C TYR A 224 -12.48 19.34 4.41
N THR A 225 -12.02 18.73 3.32
CA THR A 225 -10.88 17.79 3.32
C THR A 225 -10.31 17.59 1.91
N HIS A 226 -9.32 16.71 1.76
CA HIS A 226 -8.91 16.15 0.47
C HIS A 226 -9.44 14.71 0.33
N CYS A 227 -9.87 14.36 -0.89
CA CYS A 227 -10.27 13.00 -1.26
C CYS A 227 -9.28 12.42 -2.28
N TYR A 228 -8.93 11.16 -2.09
CA TYR A 228 -7.98 10.39 -2.87
C TYR A 228 -8.71 9.21 -3.48
N HIS A 229 -8.68 9.13 -4.80
CA HIS A 229 -9.33 8.08 -5.58
C HIS A 229 -8.24 7.25 -6.24
N ASP A 230 -7.98 6.08 -5.68
CA ASP A 230 -6.91 5.19 -6.07
C ASP A 230 -7.46 4.00 -6.86
N ILE A 231 -6.79 3.66 -7.96
CA ILE A 231 -7.03 2.45 -8.74
C ILE A 231 -5.72 1.68 -8.84
N LEU A 232 -5.71 0.48 -8.26
CA LEU A 232 -4.58 -0.44 -8.25
C LEU A 232 -4.80 -1.50 -9.33
N TYR A 233 -3.94 -1.51 -10.34
CA TYR A 233 -3.90 -2.52 -11.40
C TYR A 233 -2.76 -3.50 -11.11
N SER A 234 -3.10 -4.77 -10.91
CA SER A 234 -2.13 -5.81 -10.56
C SER A 234 -1.84 -6.70 -11.75
N TYR A 235 -0.58 -7.00 -12.01
CA TYR A 235 -0.15 -7.76 -13.18
C TYR A 235 0.72 -8.96 -12.79
N ASP A 236 0.60 -10.04 -13.56
CA ASP A 236 1.50 -11.20 -13.47
C ASP A 236 2.87 -10.90 -14.14
N SER A 237 3.77 -11.89 -14.10
CA SER A 237 5.10 -11.78 -14.71
C SER A 237 5.07 -11.72 -16.25
N GLY A 238 3.98 -12.17 -16.88
CA GLY A 238 3.74 -12.06 -18.31
C GLY A 238 3.15 -10.70 -18.73
N GLY A 239 2.80 -9.84 -17.77
CA GLY A 239 2.19 -8.54 -18.01
C GLY A 239 0.67 -8.58 -18.19
N HIS A 240 0.00 -9.69 -17.89
CA HIS A 240 -1.46 -9.78 -17.93
C HIS A 240 -2.08 -9.18 -16.67
N LEU A 241 -3.20 -8.47 -16.84
CA LEU A 241 -3.95 -7.90 -15.72
C LEU A 241 -4.64 -9.02 -14.92
N MET A 242 -4.36 -9.07 -13.62
CA MET A 242 -4.89 -10.07 -12.68
C MET A 242 -6.05 -9.52 -11.83
N ASP A 243 -5.91 -8.30 -11.33
CA ASP A 243 -6.88 -7.67 -10.42
C ASP A 243 -6.94 -6.15 -10.66
N THR A 244 -8.11 -5.58 -10.39
CA THR A 244 -8.32 -4.13 -10.34
C THR A 244 -9.04 -3.79 -9.04
N THR A 245 -8.32 -3.15 -8.12
CA THR A 245 -8.87 -2.71 -6.83
C THR A 245 -9.08 -1.19 -6.86
N LYS A 246 -10.29 -0.74 -6.56
CA LYS A 246 -10.62 0.70 -6.41
C LYS A 246 -10.75 1.05 -4.94
N SER A 247 -10.27 2.23 -4.59
CA SER A 247 -10.04 2.64 -3.20
C SER A 247 -10.30 4.15 -3.12
N TYR A 248 -11.21 4.57 -2.23
CA TYR A 248 -11.64 5.97 -2.10
C TYR A 248 -11.49 6.40 -0.65
N HIS A 249 -10.61 7.36 -0.40
CA HIS A 249 -10.19 7.71 0.95
C HIS A 249 -10.08 9.21 1.15
N GLN A 250 -10.49 9.66 2.33
CA GLN A 250 -10.29 11.02 2.75
C GLN A 250 -9.04 11.11 3.61
N ALA A 251 -8.25 12.15 3.41
CA ALA A 251 -7.17 12.45 4.34
C ALA A 251 -7.77 12.82 5.70
N VAL A 252 -7.22 12.21 6.75
CA VAL A 252 -7.48 12.60 8.14
C VAL A 252 -6.52 13.73 8.50
N GLY A 253 -7.06 14.88 8.93
CA GLY A 253 -6.26 16.01 9.39
C GLY A 253 -7.05 17.31 9.53
N GLY A 254 -6.91 17.91 10.71
CA GLY A 254 -7.56 19.15 11.19
C GLY A 254 -7.75 19.11 12.71
#